data_AF-A0A7Y5AHW5-F1
#
_entry.id   AF-A0A7Y5AHW5-F1
#
_cell.length_a   1.000
_cell.length_b   1.000
_cell.length_c   1.000
_cell.angle_alpha   90.00
_cell.angle_beta   90.00
_cell.angle_gamma   90.00
#
_symmetry.space_group_name_H-M   'P 1'
#
loop_
_entity.id
_entity.type
_entity.pdbx_description
1 polymer ?
#
loop_
_entity_poly.entity_id
_entity_poly.type
_entity_poly.pdbx_seq_one_letter_code
_entity_poly.pdbx_strand_id
1 'polypeptide(L)'
;MADRGFDHMQALDDDEDLRLQCADRRLVNAVGLRRQRLYETGSVGDIAKAVGASERELSGLFKEYLHLPPAEYWRQFRLKAAH
;
A
#
# COMPACT_ATOMS: atom_id res chain seq x y z
N MET A 1 0.40 31.53 8.75
CA MET A 1 1.54 30.60 8.91
C MET A 1 1.04 29.25 8.40
N ALA A 2 1.03 29.06 7.09
CA ALA A 2 2.11 28.53 6.25
C ALA A 2 2.29 27.02 6.45
N ASP A 3 2.13 26.32 5.32
CA ASP A 3 2.54 24.96 5.02
C ASP A 3 1.83 23.79 5.72
N ARG A 4 0.95 23.14 4.94
CA ARG A 4 1.25 21.83 4.37
C ARG A 4 0.17 21.45 3.35
N GLY A 5 0.31 22.00 2.15
CA GLY A 5 -0.16 21.29 0.97
C GLY A 5 0.73 20.06 0.82
N PHE A 6 0.23 18.89 1.21
CA PHE A 6 0.87 17.64 0.84
C PHE A 6 0.13 17.07 -0.37
N ASP A 7 0.68 17.50 -1.50
CA ASP A 7 0.83 16.81 -2.76
C ASP A 7 -0.32 15.90 -3.22
N HIS A 8 -1.09 16.47 -4.14
CA HIS A 8 -2.23 15.86 -4.79
C HIS A 8 -1.82 15.00 -6.01
N MET A 9 -0.55 14.59 -6.17
CA MET A 9 -0.07 14.14 -7.48
C MET A 9 0.95 12.97 -7.46
N GLN A 10 0.92 12.06 -6.47
CA GLN A 10 2.02 11.09 -6.32
C GLN A 10 1.69 9.59 -6.41
N ALA A 11 0.44 9.15 -6.20
CA ALA A 11 0.18 7.73 -5.93
C ALA A 11 0.26 6.75 -7.13
N LEU A 12 0.52 7.22 -8.35
CA LEU A 12 0.78 6.34 -9.50
C LEU A 12 2.27 6.25 -9.83
N ASP A 13 3.03 7.32 -9.55
CA ASP A 13 4.51 7.34 -9.60
C ASP A 13 5.12 6.63 -8.38
N ASP A 14 4.44 6.68 -7.22
CA ASP A 14 4.83 5.99 -5.98
C ASP A 14 5.07 4.48 -6.16
N ASP A 15 4.50 3.81 -7.16
CA ASP A 15 4.61 2.35 -7.35
C ASP A 15 5.98 1.94 -7.93
N GLU A 16 6.55 2.74 -8.84
CA GLU A 16 7.94 2.55 -9.29
C GLU A 16 8.91 2.97 -8.19
N ASP A 17 8.61 4.07 -7.49
CA ASP A 17 9.39 4.53 -6.35
C ASP A 17 9.34 3.52 -5.20
N LEU A 18 8.21 2.86 -4.93
CA LEU A 18 8.11 1.82 -3.91
C LEU A 18 8.98 0.62 -4.26
N ARG A 19 9.02 0.23 -5.53
CA ARG A 19 9.88 -0.87 -6.01
C ARG A 19 11.35 -0.49 -5.99
N LEU A 20 11.67 0.80 -6.15
CA LEU A 20 13.02 1.35 -6.02
C LEU A 20 13.46 1.53 -4.55
N GLN A 21 12.54 1.89 -3.65
CA GLN A 21 12.82 2.27 -2.26
C GLN A 21 12.57 1.15 -1.25
N CYS A 22 11.70 0.18 -1.55
CA CYS A 22 11.43 -0.96 -0.66
C CYS A 22 12.28 -2.17 -1.03
N ALA A 23 13.23 -2.50 -0.14
CA ALA A 23 13.98 -3.74 -0.22
C ALA A 23 13.10 -4.99 0.06
N ASP A 24 11.98 -4.84 0.77
CA ASP A 24 11.15 -5.96 1.17
C ASP A 24 10.14 -6.36 0.09
N ARG A 25 10.45 -7.48 -0.58
CA ARG A 25 9.61 -8.06 -1.65
C ARG A 25 8.19 -8.38 -1.19
N ARG A 26 7.96 -8.60 0.11
CA ARG A 26 6.63 -8.92 0.65
C ARG A 26 5.68 -7.73 0.53
N LEU A 27 6.19 -6.52 0.77
CA LEU A 27 5.42 -5.28 0.65
C LEU A 27 5.06 -5.00 -0.82
N VAL A 28 6.05 -5.10 -1.71
CA VAL A 28 5.85 -4.94 -3.17
C VAL A 28 4.82 -5.95 -3.70
N ASN A 29 4.94 -7.22 -3.29
CA ASN A 29 3.99 -8.26 -3.69
C ASN A 29 2.58 -7.99 -3.15
N ALA A 30 2.47 -7.44 -1.93
CA ALA A 30 1.17 -7.18 -1.31
C ALA A 30 0.43 -6.03 -2.01
N VAL A 31 1.16 -4.96 -2.35
CA VAL A 31 0.65 -3.84 -3.13
C VAL A 31 0.23 -4.31 -4.53
N GLY A 32 1.10 -5.08 -5.20
CA GLY A 32 0.79 -5.67 -6.51
C GLY A 32 -0.45 -6.57 -6.52
N LEU A 33 -0.60 -7.42 -5.50
CA LEU A 33 -1.78 -8.28 -5.35
C LEU A 33 -3.05 -7.46 -5.13
N ARG A 34 -3.01 -6.40 -4.30
CA ARG A 34 -4.18 -5.54 -4.11
C ARG A 34 -4.59 -4.85 -5.40
N ARG A 35 -3.63 -4.46 -6.23
CA ARG A 35 -3.90 -3.83 -7.54
C ARG A 35 -4.57 -4.79 -8.52
N GLN A 36 -4.10 -6.04 -8.59
CA GLN A 36 -4.75 -7.08 -9.40
C GLN A 36 -6.15 -7.43 -8.88
N ARG A 37 -6.35 -7.29 -7.56
CA ARG A 37 -7.57 -7.64 -6.85
C ARG A 37 -8.29 -6.40 -6.30
N LEU A 38 -8.35 -5.34 -7.11
CA LEU A 38 -8.84 -4.02 -6.70
C LEU A 38 -10.26 -4.06 -6.10
N TYR A 39 -11.10 -4.95 -6.64
CA TYR A 39 -12.50 -5.10 -6.27
C TYR A 39 -12.77 -6.31 -5.35
N GLU A 40 -11.76 -7.11 -5.01
CA GLU A 40 -11.99 -8.21 -4.06
C GLU A 40 -12.02 -7.69 -2.63
N THR A 41 -13.02 -8.14 -1.89
CA THR A 41 -13.22 -7.89 -0.46
C THR A 41 -12.27 -8.75 0.39
N GLY A 42 -11.00 -8.84 0.00
CA GLY A 42 -9.96 -9.50 0.81
C GLY A 42 -9.57 -8.60 1.97
N SER A 43 -9.44 -9.18 3.17
CA SER A 43 -8.98 -8.49 4.37
C SER A 43 -7.45 -8.34 4.35
N VAL A 44 -6.90 -7.49 5.24
CA VAL A 44 -5.44 -7.31 5.33
C VAL A 44 -4.72 -8.63 5.58
N GLY A 45 -5.28 -9.48 6.43
CA GLY A 45 -4.77 -10.81 6.70
C GLY A 45 -4.75 -11.75 5.49
N ASP A 46 -5.69 -11.64 4.55
CA ASP A 46 -5.71 -12.51 3.37
C ASP A 46 -4.57 -12.17 2.41
N ILE A 47 -4.33 -10.87 2.21
CA ILE A 47 -3.22 -10.38 1.39
C ILE A 47 -1.88 -10.69 2.06
N ALA A 48 -1.79 -10.52 3.39
CA ALA A 48 -0.60 -10.89 4.14
C ALA A 48 -0.27 -12.38 3.95
N LYS A 49 -1.26 -13.27 4.11
CA LYS A 49 -1.09 -14.71 3.87
C LYS A 49 -0.63 -15.00 2.44
N ALA A 50 -1.21 -14.31 1.45
CA ALA A 50 -0.85 -14.50 0.04
C ALA A 50 0.61 -14.12 -0.28
N VAL A 51 1.20 -13.19 0.49
CA VAL A 51 2.62 -12.82 0.37
C VAL A 51 3.55 -13.54 1.34
N GLY A 52 3.03 -14.52 2.10
CA GLY A 52 3.80 -15.25 3.11
C GLY A 52 4.17 -14.42 4.34
N ALA A 53 3.35 -13.43 4.69
CA ALA A 53 3.54 -12.58 5.87
C ALA A 53 2.34 -12.68 6.83
N SER A 54 2.57 -12.38 8.10
CA SER A 54 1.49 -12.17 9.06
C SER A 54 0.88 -10.78 8.88
N GLU A 55 -0.39 -10.60 9.25
CA GLU A 55 -1.05 -9.28 9.20
C GLU A 55 -0.29 -8.21 10.00
N ARG A 56 0.30 -8.62 11.13
CA ARG A 56 1.16 -7.77 11.96
C ARG A 56 2.45 -7.36 11.25
N GLU A 57 3.13 -8.32 10.60
CA GLU A 57 4.36 -8.04 9.85
C GLU A 57 4.06 -7.12 8.68
N LEU A 58 2.99 -7.40 7.92
CA LEU A 58 2.57 -6.56 6.83
C LEU A 58 2.24 -5.14 7.31
N SER A 59 1.47 -5.02 8.40
CA SER A 59 1.17 -3.71 9.00
C SER A 59 2.43 -2.98 9.49
N GLY A 60 3.44 -3.71 9.95
CA GLY A 60 4.75 -3.16 10.31
C GLY A 60 5.47 -2.60 9.09
N LEU A 61 5.59 -3.38 8.02
CA LEU A 61 6.22 -2.96 6.76
C LEU A 61 5.53 -1.73 6.18
N PHE A 62 4.20 -1.70 6.19
CA PHE A 62 3.43 -0.54 5.74
C PHE A 62 3.71 0.71 6.59
N LYS A 63 3.86 0.60 7.91
CA LYS A 63 4.22 1.75 8.74
C LYS A 63 5.68 2.18 8.60
N GLU A 64 6.58 1.24 8.36
CA GLU A 64 8.02 1.49 8.24
C GLU A 64 8.36 2.19 6.92
N TYR A 65 7.80 1.70 5.81
CA TYR A 65 8.13 2.19 4.47
C TYR A 65 7.14 3.21 3.92
N LEU A 66 5.85 3.08 4.24
CA LEU A 66 4.78 3.95 3.72
C LEU A 66 4.23 4.93 4.75
N HIS A 67 4.67 4.83 6.01
CA HIS A 67 4.14 5.61 7.15
C HIS A 67 2.61 5.55 7.31
N LEU A 68 1.97 4.56 6.70
CA LEU A 68 0.51 4.43 6.61
C LEU A 68 0.11 2.98 6.91
N PRO A 69 -0.98 2.73 7.64
CA PRO A 69 -1.48 1.37 7.81
C PRO A 69 -2.10 0.84 6.50
N PRO A 70 -2.04 -0.49 6.25
CA PRO A 70 -2.46 -1.10 4.99
C PRO A 70 -3.94 -0.83 4.65
N ALA A 71 -4.82 -0.80 5.65
CA ALA A 71 -6.24 -0.50 5.45
C ALA A 71 -6.47 0.92 4.91
N GLU A 72 -5.70 1.90 5.39
CA GLU A 72 -5.82 3.30 4.96
C GLU A 72 -5.25 3.48 3.55
N TYR A 73 -4.07 2.90 3.29
CA TYR A 73 -3.45 2.90 1.97
C TYR A 73 -4.42 2.32 0.91
N TRP A 74 -5.02 1.16 1.18
CA TRP A 74 -5.98 0.57 0.25
C TRP A 74 -7.28 1.35 0.09
N ARG A 75 -7.73 2.03 1.14
CA ARG A 75 -8.89 2.91 1.03
C ARG A 75 -8.60 4.05 0.05
N GLN A 76 -7.47 4.72 0.22
CA GLN A 76 -7.05 5.80 -0.68
C GLN A 76 -6.81 5.29 -2.10
N PHE A 77 -6.20 4.13 -2.25
CA PHE A 77 -5.98 3.48 -3.55
C PHE A 77 -7.29 3.17 -4.28
N ARG A 78 -8.28 2.59 -3.59
CA ARG A 78 -9.61 2.33 -4.16
C ARG A 78 -10.34 3.61 -4.56
N LEU A 79 -10.26 4.65 -3.73
CA LEU A 79 -10.86 5.95 -4.05
C LEU A 79 -10.25 6.57 -5.30
N LYS A 80 -8.92 6.44 -5.49
CA LYS A 80 -8.22 6.92 -6.67
C LYS A 80 -8.57 6.13 -7.93
N ALA A 81 -8.65 4.79 -7.83
CA ALA A 81 -8.96 3.95 -8.99
C ALA A 81 -10.44 4.00 -9.44
N ALA A 82 -11.32 4.59 -8.61
CA ALA A 82 -12.74 4.75 -8.93
C ALA A 82 -13.08 6.09 -9.63
N HIS A 83 -12.08 6.91 -9.96
CA HIS A 83 -12.23 8.20 -10.65
C HIS A 83 -11.41 8.21 -11.95
#